data_AF-A0A261QJI1-F1
#
_entry.id   AF-A0A261QJI1-F1
#
_cell.length_a   1.000
_cell.length_b   1.000
_cell.length_c   1.000
_cell.angle_alpha   90.00
_cell.angle_beta   90.00
_cell.angle_gamma   90.00
#
_symmetry.space_group_name_H-M   'P 1'
#
loop_
_entity.id
_entity.type
_entity.pdbx_description
1 polymer ?
#
loop_
_entity_poly.entity_id
_entity_poly.type
_entity_poly.pdbx_seq_one_letter_code
_entity_poly.pdbx_strand_id
1 'polypeptide(L)'
;MNSQLEQFAQKIVFKLDCSQAEKEEMYEEMLIHLEISRDELLKQGYSLEEAENLAVQQFGNAEVVRSELQQVLMPYRKEMYLTFALASLIWTITIYLTQLFTNGDAHIFWLMLAFACGTTFLIFALLPLTNHLRKRYQNSLLVMSLLVLIYEYLMATSLNHTLSSSLAFGTLLLIMTNVFFLYQTNLIETSGKMDKDKKAIHFINITSGLIIGAFSLFFIWAGFALFGKPQPKMILFASPLIIWGGLYKLQLVLWNNNRTFSYIITTLPIFISLLIVAFILAPELFL
;
A
#
# COMPACT_ATOMS: atom_id res chain seq x y z
N MET A 1 4.79 34.04 -19.93
CA MET A 1 5.40 34.18 -18.58
C MET A 1 4.29 33.85 -17.61
N ASN A 2 4.45 32.81 -16.79
CA ASN A 2 3.44 32.45 -15.79
C ASN A 2 3.42 33.55 -14.73
N SER A 3 2.22 34.01 -14.35
CA SER A 3 2.04 35.02 -13.29
C SER A 3 2.66 34.53 -11.97
N GLN A 4 2.99 35.44 -11.05
CA GLN A 4 3.54 35.02 -9.75
C GLN A 4 2.57 34.11 -8.98
N LEU A 5 1.27 34.36 -9.15
CA LEU A 5 0.19 33.56 -8.56
C LEU A 5 0.23 32.11 -9.05
N GLU A 6 0.37 31.90 -10.37
CA GLU A 6 0.48 30.56 -10.95
C GLU A 6 1.69 29.80 -10.42
N GLN A 7 2.84 30.47 -10.30
CA GLN A 7 4.06 29.85 -9.76
C GLN A 7 3.88 29.46 -8.29
N PHE A 8 3.21 30.29 -7.50
CA PHE A 8 2.91 30.01 -6.10
C PHE A 8 1.96 28.81 -5.96
N ALA A 9 0.85 28.81 -6.71
CA ALA A 9 -0.10 27.70 -6.73
C ALA A 9 0.55 26.39 -7.18
N GLN A 10 1.35 26.42 -8.25
CA GLN A 10 2.10 25.24 -8.71
C GLN A 10 3.07 24.73 -7.63
N LYS A 11 3.79 25.62 -6.94
CA LYS A 11 4.75 25.24 -5.89
C LYS A 11 4.08 24.48 -4.74
N ILE A 12 2.86 24.86 -4.38
CA ILE A 12 2.07 24.19 -3.34
C ILE A 12 1.58 22.85 -3.86
N VAL A 13 0.86 22.85 -4.98
CA VAL A 13 0.07 21.71 -5.46
C VAL A 13 0.92 20.60 -6.04
N PHE A 14 2.02 20.92 -6.72
CA PHE A 14 2.88 19.91 -7.36
C PHE A 14 3.41 18.88 -6.35
N LYS A 15 3.69 19.33 -5.12
CA LYS A 15 4.23 18.52 -4.02
C LYS A 15 3.14 17.88 -3.14
N LEU A 16 1.86 18.06 -3.43
CA LEU A 16 0.78 17.36 -2.72
C LEU A 16 0.75 15.88 -3.09
N ASP A 17 0.38 15.05 -2.12
CA ASP A 17 0.29 13.59 -2.22
C ASP A 17 -1.14 13.17 -2.60
N CYS A 18 -1.62 13.65 -3.75
CA CYS A 18 -2.94 13.34 -4.31
C CYS A 18 -2.88 12.95 -5.79
N SER A 19 -3.99 12.46 -6.34
CA SER A 19 -4.07 12.09 -7.75
C SER A 19 -3.86 13.31 -8.67
N GLN A 20 -3.49 13.07 -9.93
CA GLN A 20 -3.28 14.16 -10.88
C GLN A 20 -4.53 15.02 -11.10
N ALA A 21 -5.71 14.39 -11.13
CA ALA A 21 -6.99 15.11 -11.23
C ALA A 21 -7.26 15.99 -10.00
N GLU A 22 -6.99 15.48 -8.79
CA GLU A 22 -7.12 16.27 -7.56
C GLU A 22 -6.09 17.40 -7.50
N LYS A 23 -4.88 17.20 -8.06
CA LYS A 23 -3.90 18.28 -8.22
C LYS A 23 -4.42 19.36 -9.16
N GLU A 24 -5.00 18.99 -10.30
CA GLU A 24 -5.56 19.96 -11.23
C GLU A 24 -6.70 20.76 -10.60
N GLU A 25 -7.63 20.10 -9.91
CA GLU A 25 -8.73 20.75 -9.19
C GLU A 25 -8.21 21.68 -8.07
N MET A 26 -7.26 21.22 -7.27
CA MET A 26 -6.64 22.03 -6.20
C MET A 26 -5.85 23.21 -6.75
N TYR A 27 -5.19 23.04 -7.91
CA TYR A 27 -4.48 24.11 -8.59
C TYR A 27 -5.44 25.19 -9.08
N GLU A 28 -6.54 24.79 -9.72
CA GLU A 28 -7.58 25.70 -10.19
C GLU A 28 -8.22 26.46 -9.02
N GLU A 29 -8.63 25.76 -7.95
CA GLU A 29 -9.24 26.37 -6.77
C GLU A 29 -8.28 27.36 -6.08
N MET A 30 -7.01 26.97 -5.90
CA MET A 30 -6.01 27.85 -5.31
C MET A 30 -5.74 29.09 -6.16
N LEU A 31 -5.66 28.93 -7.48
CA LEU A 31 -5.45 30.04 -8.39
C LEU A 31 -6.63 31.02 -8.33
N ILE A 32 -7.87 30.51 -8.33
CA ILE A 32 -9.08 31.33 -8.21
C ILE A 32 -9.02 32.19 -6.94
N HIS A 33 -8.66 31.61 -5.79
CA HIS A 33 -8.59 32.38 -4.55
C HIS A 33 -7.46 33.43 -4.54
N LEU A 34 -6.31 33.12 -5.15
CA LEU A 34 -5.22 34.08 -5.32
C LEU A 34 -5.63 35.24 -6.23
N GLU A 35 -6.35 34.95 -7.32
CA GLU A 35 -6.86 35.96 -8.24
C GLU A 35 -7.93 36.85 -7.60
N ILE A 36 -8.82 36.29 -6.78
CA ILE A 36 -9.79 37.06 -6.00
C ILE A 36 -9.06 38.05 -5.06
N SER A 37 -8.05 37.59 -4.34
CA SER A 37 -7.24 38.44 -3.45
C SER A 37 -6.51 39.55 -4.23
N ARG A 38 -5.89 39.23 -5.37
CA ARG A 38 -5.27 40.21 -6.27
C ARG A 38 -6.29 41.26 -6.74
N ASP A 39 -7.47 40.83 -7.17
CA ASP A 39 -8.50 41.73 -7.71
C ASP A 39 -9.08 42.65 -6.63
N GLU A 40 -9.15 42.20 -5.37
CA GLU A 40 -9.48 43.03 -4.22
C GLU A 40 -8.41 44.09 -3.94
N LEU A 41 -7.12 43.74 -4.06
CA LEU A 41 -6.01 44.67 -3.91
C LEU A 41 -5.95 45.69 -5.05
N LEU A 42 -6.22 45.27 -6.29
CA LEU A 42 -6.35 46.19 -7.42
C LEU A 42 -7.45 47.24 -7.18
N LYS A 43 -8.60 46.83 -6.62
CA LYS A 43 -9.68 47.76 -6.23
C LYS A 43 -9.28 48.73 -5.12
N GLN A 44 -8.29 48.38 -4.31
CA GLN A 44 -7.73 49.25 -3.27
C GLN A 44 -6.69 50.25 -3.81
N GLY A 45 -6.37 50.18 -5.12
CA GLY A 45 -5.48 51.13 -5.80
C GLY A 45 -4.03 50.67 -5.92
N TYR A 46 -3.72 49.42 -5.56
CA TYR A 46 -2.39 48.86 -5.80
C TYR A 46 -2.15 48.59 -7.29
N SER A 47 -0.89 48.64 -7.73
CA SER A 47 -0.53 48.19 -9.08
C SER A 47 -0.67 46.67 -9.21
N LEU A 48 -0.74 46.15 -10.44
CA LEU A 48 -0.87 44.72 -10.69
C LEU A 48 0.25 43.90 -10.02
N GLU A 49 1.50 44.36 -10.14
CA GLU A 49 2.66 43.67 -9.57
C GLU A 49 2.65 43.71 -8.03
N GLU A 50 2.29 44.84 -7.43
CA GLU A 50 2.14 44.95 -5.98
C GLU A 50 0.98 44.08 -5.46
N ALA A 51 -0.14 44.07 -6.18
CA ALA A 51 -1.31 43.27 -5.84
C ALA A 51 -1.00 41.76 -5.88
N GLU A 52 -0.26 41.28 -6.89
CA GLU A 52 0.16 39.87 -6.94
C GLU A 52 1.10 39.49 -5.78
N ASN A 53 2.12 40.32 -5.50
CA ASN A 53 3.05 40.08 -4.40
C ASN A 53 2.32 40.06 -3.04
N LEU A 54 1.41 41.02 -2.82
CA LEU A 54 0.62 41.11 -1.59
C LEU A 54 -0.36 39.95 -1.46
N ALA A 55 -1.00 39.50 -2.54
CA ALA A 55 -1.89 38.34 -2.52
C ALA A 55 -1.13 37.07 -2.09
N VAL A 56 0.06 36.83 -2.65
CA VAL A 56 0.93 35.72 -2.24
C VAL A 56 1.35 35.85 -0.78
N GLN A 57 1.71 37.07 -0.34
CA GLN A 57 2.11 37.33 1.04
C GLN A 57 0.95 37.10 2.04
N GLN A 58 -0.29 37.45 1.68
CA GLN A 58 -1.49 37.21 2.47
C GLN A 58 -1.79 35.71 2.62
N PHE A 59 -1.57 34.92 1.56
CA PHE A 59 -1.64 33.46 1.61
C PHE A 59 -0.54 32.84 2.49
N GLY A 60 0.60 33.51 2.60
CA GLY A 60 1.68 33.12 3.50
C GLY A 60 2.69 32.16 2.88
N ASN A 61 3.32 31.34 3.72
CA ASN A 61 4.42 30.49 3.30
C ASN A 61 3.89 29.23 2.57
N ALA A 62 4.28 29.06 1.29
CA ALA A 62 3.90 27.92 0.47
C ALA A 62 4.14 26.54 1.14
N GLU A 63 5.21 26.38 1.92
CA GLU A 63 5.51 25.10 2.59
C GLU A 63 4.56 24.84 3.77
N VAL A 64 4.11 25.89 4.46
CA VAL A 64 3.12 25.80 5.56
C VAL A 64 1.75 25.49 4.98
N VAL A 65 1.29 26.28 4.00
CA VAL A 65 0.01 26.08 3.31
C VAL A 65 -0.08 24.68 2.71
N ARG A 66 1.01 24.20 2.08
CA ARG A 66 1.10 22.83 1.58
C ARG A 66 0.93 21.79 2.68
N SER A 67 1.59 21.96 3.83
CA SER A 67 1.51 21.01 4.94
C SER A 67 0.10 20.94 5.51
N GLU A 68 -0.56 22.08 5.66
CA GLU A 68 -1.94 22.16 6.15
C GLU A 68 -2.92 21.52 5.16
N LEU A 69 -2.81 21.84 3.87
CA LEU A 69 -3.61 21.19 2.82
C LEU A 69 -3.39 19.68 2.78
N GLN A 70 -2.14 19.22 2.93
CA GLN A 70 -1.83 17.81 2.98
C GLN A 70 -2.48 17.10 4.18
N GLN A 71 -2.55 17.75 5.35
CA GLN A 71 -3.23 17.21 6.53
C GLN A 71 -4.74 17.17 6.35
N VAL A 72 -5.32 18.15 5.65
CA VAL A 72 -6.76 18.13 5.31
C VAL A 72 -7.07 17.01 4.32
N LEU A 73 -6.25 16.82 3.29
CA LEU A 73 -6.44 15.79 2.27
C LEU A 73 -6.20 14.37 2.79
N MET A 74 -5.18 14.20 3.64
CA MET A 74 -4.79 12.88 4.17
C MET A 74 -4.38 12.98 5.64
N PRO A 75 -5.36 13.10 6.56
CA PRO A 75 -5.08 13.27 7.97
C PRO A 75 -4.30 12.07 8.52
N TYR A 76 -3.24 12.37 9.25
CA TYR A 76 -2.39 11.42 9.97
C TYR A 76 -1.73 10.31 9.13
N ARG A 77 -1.72 10.37 7.79
CA ARG A 77 -1.15 9.30 6.95
C ARG A 77 0.31 9.01 7.32
N LYS A 78 1.13 10.06 7.45
CA LYS A 78 2.55 9.94 7.78
C LYS A 78 2.75 9.30 9.16
N GLU A 79 1.99 9.79 10.13
CA GLU A 79 1.99 9.35 11.51
C GLU A 79 1.59 7.87 11.60
N MET A 80 0.55 7.45 10.87
CA MET A 80 0.11 6.06 10.80
C MET A 80 1.20 5.12 10.28
N TYR A 81 1.85 5.45 9.15
CA TYR A 81 2.95 4.63 8.62
C TYR A 81 4.16 4.61 9.55
N LEU A 82 4.49 5.75 10.19
CA LEU A 82 5.60 5.85 11.13
C LEU A 82 5.35 5.00 12.38
N THR A 83 4.15 5.12 12.98
CA THR A 83 3.74 4.33 14.14
C THR A 83 3.75 2.85 13.81
N PHE A 84 3.25 2.45 12.64
CA PHE A 84 3.28 1.05 12.21
C PHE A 84 4.70 0.52 12.02
N ALA A 85 5.59 1.28 11.37
CA ALA A 85 6.98 0.87 11.17
C ALA A 85 7.72 0.69 12.51
N LEU A 86 7.56 1.64 13.43
CA LEU A 86 8.18 1.57 14.76
C LEU A 86 7.60 0.44 15.60
N ALA A 87 6.26 0.28 15.61
CA ALA A 87 5.60 -0.79 16.33
C ALA A 87 6.06 -2.15 15.80
N SER A 88 6.11 -2.34 14.48
CA SER A 88 6.60 -3.57 13.86
C SER A 88 8.04 -3.87 14.26
N LEU A 89 8.97 -2.91 14.18
CA LEU A 89 10.37 -3.13 14.56
C LEU A 89 10.53 -3.52 16.04
N ILE A 90 9.83 -2.83 16.94
CA ILE A 90 9.85 -3.15 18.37
C ILE A 90 9.31 -4.57 18.58
N TRP A 91 8.20 -4.91 17.93
CA TRP A 91 7.57 -6.22 18.03
C TRP A 91 8.47 -7.35 17.53
N THR A 92 9.11 -7.14 16.38
CA THR A 92 10.11 -8.05 15.79
C THR A 92 11.23 -8.35 16.81
N ILE A 93 11.80 -7.31 17.45
CA ILE A 93 12.86 -7.48 18.45
C ILE A 93 12.33 -8.28 19.65
N THR A 94 11.13 -7.97 20.14
CA THR A 94 10.52 -8.66 21.28
C THR A 94 10.32 -10.14 20.99
N ILE A 95 9.76 -10.51 19.82
CA ILE A 95 9.56 -11.91 19.44
C ILE A 95 10.91 -12.61 19.29
N TYR A 96 11.89 -11.98 18.63
CA TYR A 96 13.23 -12.54 18.45
C TYR A 96 13.90 -12.85 19.80
N LEU A 97 13.94 -11.86 20.71
CA LEU A 97 14.56 -12.04 22.03
C LEU A 97 13.83 -13.10 22.85
N THR A 98 12.50 -13.15 22.77
CA THR A 98 11.73 -14.18 23.48
C THR A 98 12.07 -15.56 22.96
N GLN A 99 12.08 -15.76 21.64
CA GLN A 99 12.50 -17.02 21.00
C GLN A 99 13.92 -17.44 21.39
N LEU A 100 14.86 -16.49 21.35
CA LEU A 100 16.25 -16.74 21.72
C LEU A 100 16.40 -17.15 23.18
N PHE A 101 15.71 -16.49 24.11
CA PHE A 101 15.86 -16.76 25.54
C PHE A 101 15.03 -17.93 26.05
N THR A 102 13.84 -18.21 25.47
CA THR A 102 12.99 -19.31 25.93
C THR A 102 13.30 -20.62 25.23
N ASN A 103 13.52 -20.58 23.91
CA ASN A 103 13.72 -21.78 23.09
C ASN A 103 15.21 -21.99 22.73
N GLY A 104 16.06 -20.96 22.84
CA GLY A 104 17.46 -21.03 22.40
C GLY A 104 17.65 -20.86 20.89
N ASP A 105 16.57 -20.59 20.15
CA ASP A 105 16.57 -20.57 18.69
C ASP A 105 16.89 -19.17 18.14
N ALA A 106 18.07 -19.03 17.54
CA ALA A 106 18.53 -17.79 16.94
C ALA A 106 18.12 -17.67 15.45
N HIS A 107 16.93 -17.13 15.20
CA HIS A 107 16.42 -16.91 13.83
C HIS A 107 16.97 -15.62 13.18
N ILE A 108 18.30 -15.53 13.06
CA ILE A 108 19.03 -14.32 12.61
C ILE A 108 18.59 -13.87 11.21
N PHE A 109 18.41 -14.80 10.27
CA PHE A 109 18.00 -14.46 8.91
C PHE A 109 16.64 -13.76 8.86
N TRP A 110 15.70 -14.23 9.67
CA TRP A 110 14.38 -13.64 9.74
C TRP A 110 14.42 -12.25 10.39
N LEU A 111 15.20 -12.07 11.47
CA LEU A 111 15.42 -10.78 12.11
C LEU A 111 15.96 -9.75 11.12
N MET A 112 16.98 -10.11 10.33
CA MET A 112 17.56 -9.21 9.32
C MET A 112 16.53 -8.81 8.26
N LEU A 113 15.72 -9.76 7.78
CA LEU A 113 14.68 -9.49 6.80
C LEU A 113 13.58 -8.57 7.35
N ALA A 114 13.15 -8.81 8.58
CA ALA A 114 12.16 -8.00 9.26
C ALA A 114 12.65 -6.57 9.52
N PHE A 115 13.90 -6.42 9.98
CA PHE A 115 14.54 -5.11 10.12
C PHE A 115 14.67 -4.39 8.78
N ALA A 116 15.13 -5.07 7.73
CA ALA A 116 15.24 -4.48 6.41
C ALA A 116 13.88 -3.96 5.92
N CYS A 117 12.80 -4.73 6.11
CA CYS A 117 11.44 -4.31 5.77
C CYS A 117 10.99 -3.10 6.62
N GLY A 118 11.14 -3.17 7.95
CA GLY A 118 10.72 -2.12 8.88
C GLY A 118 11.49 -0.80 8.69
N THR A 119 12.80 -0.87 8.49
CA THR A 119 13.65 0.30 8.19
C THR A 119 13.28 0.91 6.84
N THR A 120 13.05 0.08 5.81
CA THR A 120 12.57 0.58 4.52
C THR A 120 11.22 1.28 4.69
N PHE A 121 10.30 0.72 5.49
CA PHE A 121 9.01 1.37 5.80
C PHE A 121 9.18 2.75 6.43
N LEU A 122 10.08 2.84 7.40
CA LEU A 122 10.39 4.10 8.09
C LEU A 122 10.97 5.14 7.12
N ILE A 123 11.87 4.73 6.23
CA ILE A 123 12.42 5.60 5.18
C ILE A 123 11.30 6.09 4.26
N PHE A 124 10.41 5.21 3.79
CA PHE A 124 9.28 5.57 2.93
C PHE A 124 8.22 6.42 3.64
N ALA A 125 8.10 6.32 4.97
CA ALA A 125 7.23 7.19 5.76
C ALA A 125 7.81 8.62 5.90
N LEU A 126 9.14 8.76 5.89
CA LEU A 126 9.82 10.04 6.07
C LEU A 126 10.14 10.75 4.75
N LEU A 127 10.40 10.02 3.66
CA LEU A 127 10.80 10.60 2.39
C LEU A 127 9.60 10.97 1.50
N PRO A 128 9.55 12.22 0.98
CA PRO A 128 8.57 12.60 -0.03
C PRO A 128 8.97 12.01 -1.39
N LEU A 129 8.35 10.88 -1.77
CA LEU A 129 8.51 10.27 -3.10
C LEU A 129 7.39 10.70 -4.05
N THR A 130 7.67 10.71 -5.35
CA THR A 130 6.67 10.97 -6.38
C THR A 130 5.55 9.91 -6.36
N ASN A 131 4.29 10.34 -6.53
CA ASN A 131 3.11 9.52 -6.24
C ASN A 131 3.09 8.15 -6.95
N HIS A 132 3.48 8.08 -8.22
CA HIS A 132 3.42 6.82 -8.98
C HIS A 132 4.44 5.78 -8.49
N LEU A 133 5.70 6.19 -8.29
CA LEU A 133 6.74 5.28 -7.81
C LEU A 133 6.45 4.88 -6.36
N ARG A 134 6.05 5.85 -5.54
CA ARG A 134 5.68 5.65 -4.14
C ARG A 134 4.64 4.55 -3.98
N LYS A 135 3.52 4.61 -4.71
CA LYS A 135 2.45 3.62 -4.63
C LYS A 135 2.93 2.20 -4.94
N ARG A 136 3.69 2.04 -6.03
CA ARG A 136 4.20 0.71 -6.42
C ARG A 136 5.13 0.13 -5.36
N TYR A 137 6.09 0.91 -4.88
CA TYR A 137 7.04 0.45 -3.87
C TYR A 137 6.38 0.23 -2.51
N GLN A 138 5.46 1.11 -2.09
CA GLN A 138 4.70 0.95 -0.85
C GLN A 138 3.85 -0.33 -0.87
N ASN A 139 3.15 -0.61 -1.97
CA ASN A 139 2.39 -1.85 -2.11
C ASN A 139 3.28 -3.09 -2.04
N SER A 140 4.40 -3.10 -2.77
CA SER A 140 5.36 -4.20 -2.70
C SER A 140 5.91 -4.39 -1.29
N LEU A 141 6.20 -3.29 -0.59
CA LEU A 141 6.71 -3.31 0.77
C LEU A 141 5.66 -3.79 1.78
N LEU A 142 4.40 -3.37 1.64
CA LEU A 142 3.26 -3.86 2.44
C LEU A 142 3.11 -5.37 2.29
N VAL A 143 3.14 -5.90 1.05
CA VAL A 143 3.07 -7.34 0.79
C VAL A 143 4.27 -8.07 1.41
N MET A 144 5.49 -7.56 1.25
CA MET A 144 6.68 -8.17 1.85
C MET A 144 6.61 -8.17 3.38
N SER A 145 6.21 -7.04 3.99
CA SER A 145 6.00 -6.94 5.44
C SER A 145 4.89 -7.88 5.91
N LEU A 146 3.81 -8.06 5.15
CA LEU A 146 2.76 -9.01 5.50
C LEU A 146 3.30 -10.45 5.58
N LEU A 147 4.15 -10.87 4.65
CA LEU A 147 4.80 -12.18 4.69
C LEU A 147 5.70 -12.33 5.92
N VAL A 148 6.48 -11.29 6.25
CA VAL A 148 7.32 -11.27 7.44
C VAL A 148 6.48 -11.37 8.72
N LEU A 149 5.39 -10.61 8.82
CA LEU A 149 4.48 -10.61 9.97
C LEU A 149 3.73 -11.94 10.12
N ILE A 150 3.36 -12.61 9.02
CA ILE A 150 2.78 -13.96 9.08
C ILE A 150 3.80 -14.94 9.68
N TYR A 151 5.06 -14.84 9.27
CA TYR A 151 6.11 -15.66 9.88
C TYR A 151 6.34 -15.31 11.35
N GLU A 152 6.34 -14.02 11.72
CA GLU A 152 6.35 -13.57 13.13
C GLU A 152 5.23 -14.21 13.94
N TYR A 153 4.02 -14.28 13.38
CA TYR A 153 2.88 -14.86 14.05
C TYR A 153 3.11 -16.35 14.33
N LEU A 154 3.63 -17.09 13.34
CA LEU A 154 3.98 -18.51 13.52
C LEU A 154 5.03 -18.69 14.62
N MET A 155 6.06 -17.84 14.65
CA MET A 155 7.06 -17.84 15.72
C MET A 155 6.43 -17.50 17.07
N ALA A 156 5.57 -16.49 17.15
CA ALA A 156 4.92 -16.14 18.40
C ALA A 156 4.10 -17.32 18.95
N THR A 157 3.37 -18.02 18.07
CA THR A 157 2.57 -19.19 18.47
C THR A 157 3.38 -20.44 18.81
N SER A 158 4.60 -20.60 18.28
CA SER A 158 5.46 -21.74 18.59
C SER A 158 6.21 -21.61 19.94
N LEU A 159 6.09 -20.46 20.60
CA LEU A 159 6.68 -20.24 21.92
C LEU A 159 5.97 -21.11 22.98
N ASN A 160 6.75 -21.91 23.69
CA ASN A 160 6.30 -22.66 24.87
C ASN A 160 6.33 -21.77 26.13
N HIS A 161 5.77 -20.57 26.06
CA HIS A 161 5.80 -19.57 27.12
C HIS A 161 4.44 -18.86 27.27
N THR A 162 4.12 -18.37 28.47
CA THR A 162 2.85 -17.66 28.75
C THR A 162 2.65 -16.41 27.89
N LEU A 163 3.75 -15.80 27.43
CA LEU A 163 3.73 -14.65 26.53
C LEU A 163 3.33 -14.98 25.09
N SER A 164 3.32 -16.26 24.69
CA SER A 164 2.97 -16.72 23.33
C SER A 164 1.67 -16.12 22.83
N SER A 165 0.61 -16.20 23.64
CA SER A 165 -0.72 -15.69 23.27
C SER A 165 -0.74 -14.17 23.08
N SER A 166 -0.08 -13.42 23.98
CA SER A 166 -0.01 -11.95 23.89
C SER A 166 0.81 -11.49 22.69
N LEU A 167 1.94 -12.15 22.41
CA LEU A 167 2.78 -11.87 21.26
C LEU A 167 2.06 -12.20 19.95
N ALA A 168 1.37 -13.35 19.89
CA ALA A 168 0.58 -13.74 18.73
C ALA A 168 -0.57 -12.76 18.47
N PHE A 169 -1.26 -12.32 19.53
CA PHE A 169 -2.33 -11.34 19.43
C PHE A 169 -1.84 -9.98 18.91
N GLY A 170 -0.75 -9.44 19.45
CA GLY A 170 -0.21 -8.18 18.95
C GLY A 170 0.33 -8.28 17.52
N THR A 171 0.88 -9.43 17.14
CA THR A 171 1.28 -9.69 15.74
C THR A 171 0.05 -9.72 14.82
N LEU A 172 -1.05 -10.31 15.27
CA LEU A 172 -2.32 -10.31 14.53
C LEU A 172 -2.83 -8.88 14.31
N LEU A 173 -2.74 -8.00 15.32
CA LEU A 173 -3.09 -6.59 15.16
C LEU A 173 -2.21 -5.89 14.11
N LEU A 174 -0.91 -6.17 14.08
CA LEU A 174 0.01 -5.65 13.06
C LEU A 174 -0.34 -6.18 11.66
N ILE A 175 -0.67 -7.48 11.53
CA ILE A 175 -1.15 -8.07 10.27
C ILE A 175 -2.41 -7.36 9.78
N MET A 176 -3.40 -7.18 10.65
CA MET A 176 -4.65 -6.49 10.32
C MET A 176 -4.40 -5.04 9.90
N THR A 177 -3.49 -4.34 10.58
CA THR A 177 -3.09 -2.97 10.23
C THR A 177 -2.37 -2.90 8.88
N ASN A 178 -1.49 -3.87 8.58
CA ASN A 178 -0.82 -3.96 7.28
C ASN A 178 -1.84 -4.19 6.15
N VAL A 179 -2.77 -5.14 6.35
CA VAL A 179 -3.85 -5.41 5.38
C VAL A 179 -4.72 -4.16 5.18
N PHE A 180 -5.05 -3.44 6.26
CA PHE A 180 -5.77 -2.18 6.18
C PHE A 180 -5.02 -1.16 5.30
N PHE A 181 -3.71 -0.97 5.50
CA PHE A 181 -2.92 -0.07 4.65
C PHE A 181 -2.86 -0.51 3.19
N LEU A 182 -2.80 -1.82 2.94
CA LEU A 182 -2.82 -2.38 1.59
C LEU A 182 -4.15 -2.05 0.88
N TYR A 183 -5.28 -2.15 1.57
CA TYR A 183 -6.55 -1.68 1.02
C TYR A 183 -6.59 -0.16 0.87
N GLN A 184 -6.09 0.61 1.84
CA GLN A 184 -6.09 2.07 1.78
C GLN A 184 -5.31 2.60 0.56
N THR A 185 -4.09 2.12 0.34
CA THR A 185 -3.25 2.54 -0.81
C THR A 185 -3.84 2.13 -2.15
N ASN A 186 -4.53 0.99 -2.23
CA ASN A 186 -5.10 0.52 -3.50
C ASN A 186 -6.49 1.11 -3.81
N LEU A 187 -7.35 1.33 -2.80
CA LEU A 187 -8.74 1.75 -2.99
C LEU A 187 -8.98 3.26 -2.82
N ILE A 188 -8.31 3.92 -1.88
CA ILE A 188 -8.58 5.32 -1.51
C ILE A 188 -7.73 6.28 -2.35
N GLU A 189 -6.48 5.96 -2.63
CA GLU A 189 -5.58 6.86 -3.38
C GLU A 189 -5.90 6.90 -4.89
N THR A 190 -6.73 5.98 -5.39
CA THR A 190 -7.20 5.98 -6.78
C THR A 190 -8.52 6.77 -6.92
N SER A 191 -8.98 7.44 -5.86
CA SER A 191 -10.39 7.83 -5.69
C SER A 191 -10.79 9.25 -6.10
N GLY A 192 -10.03 9.93 -6.94
CA GLY A 192 -10.57 11.03 -7.76
C GLY A 192 -11.67 10.49 -8.69
N LYS A 193 -12.93 10.51 -8.21
CA LYS A 193 -14.15 10.03 -8.89
C LYS A 193 -14.08 8.60 -9.47
N MET A 194 -13.47 7.65 -8.77
CA MET A 194 -13.47 6.26 -9.24
C MET A 194 -14.85 5.61 -9.09
N ASP A 195 -15.39 5.09 -10.21
CA ASP A 195 -16.66 4.37 -10.32
C ASP A 195 -16.79 3.29 -9.22
N LYS A 196 -17.96 3.18 -8.58
CA LYS A 196 -18.21 2.25 -7.45
C LYS A 196 -17.89 0.80 -7.86
N ASP A 197 -18.17 0.47 -9.12
CA ASP A 197 -17.92 -0.83 -9.72
C ASP A 197 -16.43 -1.18 -9.80
N LYS A 198 -15.59 -0.19 -10.16
CA LYS A 198 -14.15 -0.37 -10.25
C LYS A 198 -13.53 -0.60 -8.86
N LYS A 199 -14.07 0.06 -7.83
CA LYS A 199 -13.66 -0.16 -6.43
C LYS A 199 -13.98 -1.58 -5.96
N ALA A 200 -15.18 -2.07 -6.24
CA ALA A 200 -15.59 -3.43 -5.88
C ALA A 200 -14.70 -4.49 -6.54
N ILE A 201 -14.38 -4.31 -7.82
CA ILE A 201 -13.48 -5.20 -8.56
C ILE A 201 -12.07 -5.22 -7.98
N HIS A 202 -11.49 -4.04 -7.70
CA HIS A 202 -10.17 -3.98 -7.08
C HIS A 202 -10.15 -4.64 -5.71
N PHE A 203 -11.21 -4.45 -4.91
CA PHE A 203 -11.37 -5.13 -3.64
C PHE A 203 -11.37 -6.65 -3.79
N ILE A 204 -12.24 -7.20 -4.67
CA ILE A 204 -12.32 -8.64 -4.95
C ILE A 204 -10.97 -9.20 -5.42
N ASN A 205 -10.26 -8.46 -6.28
CA ASN A 205 -8.95 -8.90 -6.76
C ASN A 205 -7.90 -8.92 -5.65
N ILE A 206 -7.83 -7.90 -4.80
CA ILE A 206 -6.90 -7.88 -3.66
C ILE A 206 -7.23 -9.02 -2.69
N THR A 207 -8.50 -9.22 -2.34
CA THR A 207 -8.92 -10.30 -1.44
C THR A 207 -8.60 -11.67 -2.02
N SER A 208 -8.95 -11.92 -3.29
CA SER A 208 -8.64 -13.19 -3.96
C SER A 208 -7.13 -13.42 -4.07
N GLY A 209 -6.33 -12.38 -4.34
CA GLY A 209 -4.88 -12.46 -4.36
C GLY A 209 -4.28 -12.87 -3.02
N LEU A 210 -4.78 -12.30 -1.92
CA LEU A 210 -4.36 -12.69 -0.56
C LEU A 210 -4.71 -14.15 -0.27
N ILE A 211 -5.91 -14.60 -0.61
CA ILE A 211 -6.35 -15.99 -0.42
C ILE A 211 -5.50 -16.95 -1.25
N ILE A 212 -5.37 -16.70 -2.56
CA ILE A 212 -4.59 -17.53 -3.49
C ILE A 212 -3.12 -17.57 -3.06
N GLY A 213 -2.57 -16.43 -2.63
CA GLY A 213 -1.21 -16.35 -2.11
C GLY A 213 -1.01 -17.18 -0.84
N ALA A 214 -1.92 -17.07 0.13
CA ALA A 214 -1.89 -17.87 1.35
C ALA A 214 -1.95 -19.38 1.05
N PHE A 215 -2.87 -19.80 0.18
CA PHE A 215 -2.97 -21.20 -0.27
C PHE A 215 -1.70 -21.67 -0.97
N SER A 216 -1.17 -20.87 -1.90
CA SER A 216 0.05 -21.21 -2.66
C SER A 216 1.24 -21.39 -1.72
N LEU A 217 1.43 -20.47 -0.76
CA LEU A 217 2.49 -20.54 0.23
C LEU A 217 2.34 -21.74 1.17
N PHE A 218 1.12 -22.07 1.59
CA PHE A 218 0.83 -23.26 2.40
C PHE A 218 1.29 -24.54 1.71
N PHE A 219 0.95 -24.73 0.43
CA PHE A 219 1.36 -25.92 -0.31
C PHE A 219 2.87 -25.97 -0.59
N ILE A 220 3.50 -24.82 -0.86
CA ILE A 220 4.97 -24.75 -0.98
C ILE A 220 5.62 -25.17 0.35
N TRP A 221 5.14 -24.64 1.47
CA TRP A 221 5.63 -25.01 2.80
C TRP A 221 5.40 -26.51 3.10
N ALA A 222 4.21 -27.03 2.83
CA ALA A 222 3.90 -28.45 3.01
C ALA A 222 4.80 -29.34 2.14
N GLY A 223 5.08 -28.93 0.89
CA GLY A 223 6.04 -29.60 0.02
C GLY A 223 7.44 -29.62 0.62
N PHE A 224 7.91 -28.51 1.21
CA PHE A 224 9.20 -28.48 1.91
C PHE A 224 9.22 -29.44 3.10
N ALA A 225 8.14 -29.47 3.90
CA ALA A 225 8.03 -30.36 5.05
C ALA A 225 8.05 -31.85 4.64
N LEU A 226 7.40 -32.21 3.54
CA LEU A 226 7.31 -33.60 3.07
C LEU A 226 8.60 -34.08 2.38
N PHE A 227 9.22 -33.25 1.54
CA PHE A 227 10.37 -33.66 0.73
C PHE A 227 11.72 -33.29 1.36
N GLY A 228 11.75 -32.42 2.37
CA GLY A 228 12.96 -31.98 3.07
C GLY A 228 13.93 -31.13 2.25
N LYS A 229 13.67 -30.91 0.96
CA LYS A 229 14.50 -30.11 0.04
C LYS A 229 13.64 -29.47 -1.05
N PRO A 230 14.07 -28.32 -1.61
CA PRO A 230 13.34 -27.69 -2.71
C PRO A 230 13.29 -28.63 -3.92
N GLN A 231 12.09 -28.90 -4.42
CA GLN A 231 11.85 -29.66 -5.65
C GLN A 231 11.35 -28.70 -6.74
N PRO A 232 11.83 -28.80 -8.00
CA PRO A 232 11.34 -27.96 -9.09
C PRO A 232 9.81 -28.04 -9.27
N LYS A 233 9.20 -29.19 -8.96
CA LYS A 233 7.74 -29.39 -8.99
C LYS A 233 6.98 -28.44 -8.06
N MET A 234 7.62 -27.88 -7.03
CA MET A 234 6.98 -26.94 -6.11
C MET A 234 6.61 -25.61 -6.77
N ILE A 235 7.22 -25.29 -7.91
CA ILE A 235 6.83 -24.14 -8.75
C ILE A 235 5.38 -24.28 -9.22
N LEU A 236 4.86 -25.51 -9.36
CA LEU A 236 3.46 -25.75 -9.72
C LEU A 236 2.51 -25.13 -8.68
N PHE A 237 2.87 -25.15 -7.40
CA PHE A 237 2.08 -24.52 -6.34
C PHE A 237 2.13 -22.99 -6.36
N ALA A 238 3.13 -22.39 -7.00
CA ALA A 238 3.19 -20.95 -7.23
C ALA A 238 2.42 -20.51 -8.49
N SER A 239 2.05 -21.45 -9.36
CA SER A 239 1.37 -21.15 -10.63
C SER A 239 0.03 -20.42 -10.47
N PRO A 240 -0.84 -20.71 -9.47
CA PRO A 240 -2.09 -19.96 -9.29
C PRO A 240 -1.83 -18.46 -9.05
N LEU A 241 -0.78 -18.12 -8.30
CA LEU A 241 -0.41 -16.74 -8.02
C LEU A 241 0.11 -16.01 -9.28
N ILE A 242 0.90 -16.70 -10.11
CA ILE A 242 1.38 -16.16 -11.39
C ILE A 242 0.21 -15.91 -12.34
N ILE A 243 -0.71 -16.89 -12.46
CA ILE A 243 -1.90 -16.78 -13.31
C ILE A 243 -2.80 -15.64 -12.82
N TRP A 244 -3.05 -15.57 -11.52
CA TRP A 244 -3.82 -14.48 -10.90
C TRP A 244 -3.21 -13.11 -11.22
N GLY A 245 -1.90 -12.94 -11.04
CA GLY A 245 -1.22 -11.67 -11.32
C GLY A 245 -1.31 -11.27 -12.80
N GLY A 246 -1.18 -12.24 -13.72
CA GLY A 246 -1.35 -12.03 -15.15
C GLY A 246 -2.78 -11.61 -15.53
N LEU A 247 -3.78 -12.32 -15.01
CA LEU A 247 -5.19 -12.02 -15.24
C LEU A 247 -5.61 -10.69 -14.65
N TYR A 248 -5.13 -10.34 -13.45
CA TYR A 248 -5.38 -9.04 -12.86
C TYR A 248 -4.78 -7.90 -13.71
N LYS A 249 -3.54 -8.06 -14.20
CA LYS A 249 -2.95 -7.07 -15.11
C LYS A 249 -3.76 -6.93 -16.40
N LEU A 250 -4.17 -8.04 -17.00
CA LEU A 250 -5.02 -8.05 -18.18
C LEU A 250 -6.37 -7.35 -17.91
N GLN A 251 -6.94 -7.58 -16.74
CA GLN A 251 -8.18 -6.95 -16.31
C GLN A 251 -8.07 -5.42 -16.27
N LEU A 252 -6.98 -4.88 -15.73
CA LEU A 252 -6.76 -3.44 -15.66
C LEU A 252 -6.66 -2.79 -17.04
N VAL A 253 -6.03 -3.48 -18.00
CA VAL A 253 -5.94 -3.02 -19.38
C VAL A 253 -7.31 -3.03 -20.06
N LEU A 254 -8.11 -4.09 -19.83
CA LEU A 254 -9.39 -4.27 -20.49
C LEU A 254 -10.53 -3.46 -19.88
N TRP A 255 -10.41 -3.00 -18.63
CA TRP A 255 -11.44 -2.19 -17.98
C TRP A 255 -11.82 -0.94 -18.79
N ASN A 256 -10.84 -0.28 -19.41
CA ASN A 256 -11.09 0.92 -20.20
C ASN A 256 -11.74 0.63 -21.56
N ASN A 257 -11.70 -0.62 -22.03
CA ASN A 257 -12.17 -1.00 -23.37
C ASN A 257 -13.50 -1.79 -23.34
N ASN A 258 -13.68 -2.70 -22.37
CA ASN A 258 -14.89 -3.53 -22.27
C ASN A 258 -15.20 -3.93 -20.81
N ARG A 259 -16.21 -3.28 -20.21
CA ARG A 259 -16.61 -3.50 -18.81
C ARG A 259 -17.09 -4.94 -18.57
N THR A 260 -17.91 -5.50 -19.46
CA THR A 260 -18.47 -6.85 -19.31
C THR A 260 -17.38 -7.91 -19.26
N PHE A 261 -16.37 -7.79 -20.12
CA PHE A 261 -15.26 -8.73 -20.17
C PHE A 261 -14.38 -8.64 -18.91
N SER A 262 -14.27 -7.45 -18.31
CA SER A 262 -13.55 -7.26 -17.05
C SER A 262 -14.18 -8.06 -15.90
N TYR A 263 -15.52 -8.12 -15.80
CA TYR A 263 -16.20 -8.91 -14.77
C TYR A 263 -15.96 -10.41 -14.91
N ILE A 264 -16.00 -10.93 -16.15
CA ILE A 264 -15.72 -12.35 -16.42
C ILE A 264 -14.28 -12.70 -16.01
N ILE A 265 -13.32 -11.82 -16.31
CA ILE A 265 -11.92 -11.99 -15.90
C ILE A 265 -11.78 -11.98 -14.38
N THR A 266 -12.57 -11.25 -13.61
CA THR A 266 -12.46 -11.27 -12.13
C THR A 266 -12.74 -12.63 -11.53
N THR A 267 -13.71 -13.37 -12.07
CA THR A 267 -14.08 -14.70 -11.54
C THR A 267 -13.14 -15.82 -12.00
N LEU A 268 -12.47 -15.62 -13.15
CA LEU A 268 -11.66 -16.65 -13.80
C LEU A 268 -10.43 -17.10 -12.96
N PRO A 269 -9.63 -16.22 -12.32
CA PRO A 269 -8.53 -16.62 -11.45
C PRO A 269 -8.95 -17.53 -10.32
N ILE A 270 -10.11 -17.26 -9.71
CA ILE A 270 -10.64 -18.07 -8.60
C ILE A 270 -10.95 -19.46 -9.12
N PHE A 271 -11.64 -19.56 -10.26
CA PHE A 271 -12.00 -20.85 -10.86
C PHE A 271 -10.76 -21.64 -11.30
N ILE A 272 -9.80 -21.00 -11.98
CA ILE A 272 -8.53 -21.65 -12.37
C ILE A 272 -7.75 -22.11 -11.14
N SER A 273 -7.68 -21.30 -10.09
CA SER A 273 -6.98 -21.69 -8.86
C SER A 273 -7.64 -22.92 -8.22
N LEU A 274 -8.98 -22.97 -8.19
CA LEU A 274 -9.71 -24.13 -7.68
C LEU A 274 -9.48 -25.38 -8.54
N LEU A 275 -9.44 -25.24 -9.87
CA LEU A 275 -9.14 -26.36 -10.77
C LEU A 275 -7.72 -26.89 -10.58
N ILE A 276 -6.72 -26.00 -10.42
CA ILE A 276 -5.33 -26.42 -10.15
C ILE A 276 -5.26 -27.18 -8.83
N VAL A 277 -5.92 -26.69 -7.78
CA VAL A 277 -5.98 -27.38 -6.48
C VAL A 277 -6.69 -28.74 -6.62
N ALA A 278 -7.82 -28.81 -7.33
CA ALA A 278 -8.53 -30.05 -7.57
C ALA A 278 -7.68 -31.07 -8.33
N PHE A 279 -6.96 -30.63 -9.36
CA PHE A 279 -6.03 -31.47 -10.13
C PHE A 279 -4.88 -32.01 -9.27
N ILE A 280 -4.36 -31.19 -8.36
CA ILE A 280 -3.30 -31.60 -7.42
C ILE A 280 -3.80 -32.63 -6.42
N LEU A 281 -5.00 -32.44 -5.87
CA LEU A 281 -5.55 -33.30 -4.80
C LEU A 281 -6.18 -34.59 -5.34
N ALA A 282 -6.74 -34.55 -6.56
CA ALA A 282 -7.48 -35.65 -7.16
C ALA A 282 -7.18 -35.75 -8.67
N PRO A 283 -5.94 -36.12 -9.06
CA PRO A 283 -5.55 -36.19 -10.47
C PRO A 283 -6.37 -37.23 -11.27
N GLU A 284 -6.87 -38.27 -10.60
CA GLU A 284 -7.74 -39.31 -11.17
C GLU A 284 -9.05 -38.77 -11.76
N LEU A 285 -9.52 -37.59 -11.33
CA LEU A 285 -10.74 -36.98 -11.85
C LEU A 285 -10.56 -36.34 -13.24
N PHE A 286 -9.32 -36.24 -13.74
CA PHE A 286 -8.96 -35.53 -14.96
C PHE A 286 -8.31 -36.42 -16.03
N LEU A 287 -8.24 -37.74 -15.78
CA LEU A 287 -7.78 -38.78 -16.71
C LEU A 287 -8.98 -39.49 -17.34
#